data_AF-A0A6B2FV31-F1
#
_entry.id   AF-A0A6B2FV31-F1
#
_cell.length_a   1.000
_cell.length_b   1.000
_cell.length_c   1.000
_cell.angle_alpha   90.00
_cell.angle_beta   90.00
_cell.angle_gamma   90.00
#
_symmetry.space_group_name_H-M   'P 1'
#
loop_
_entity.id
_entity.type
_entity.pdbx_description
1 polymer ?
#
loop_
_entity_poly.entity_id
_entity_poly.type
_entity_poly.pdbx_seq_one_letter_code
_entity_poly.pdbx_strand_id
1 'polypeptide(L)'
;MKYESYLEMPREPKSKDKKIWQDYFKKFQQRFIHNERAFMLYRTTSFEQKSIKKVNNEYKYLLENELIILSKAEEKYFRLFKEPYKTSQQIKNEKFQYWIPYLTRVDFVNMGAYMGNDVSLILMDNRYLVIEGRLDKDYKVIKAISKQKLIKSLINLEIGYWSEVYHSSEAIVEDGSSWILKFKCIKNKKYKEFVFYGDNCYPYNFDDFAQIAYIKDFVY
;
A
#
# COMPACT_ATOMS: atom_id res chain seq x y z
N MET A 1 22.44 17.89 -18.22
CA MET A 1 21.27 17.25 -17.59
C MET A 1 20.10 18.21 -17.77
N LYS A 2 19.03 17.84 -18.49
CA LYS A 2 17.83 18.70 -18.61
C LYS A 2 17.07 18.58 -17.28
N TYR A 3 16.91 19.67 -16.54
CA TYR A 3 16.09 19.67 -15.33
C TYR A 3 14.65 19.33 -15.70
N GLU A 4 13.99 18.47 -14.93
CA GLU A 4 12.55 18.26 -15.08
C GLU A 4 11.83 19.58 -14.76
N SER A 5 11.10 20.09 -15.75
CA SER A 5 10.32 21.31 -15.58
C SER A 5 9.12 21.04 -14.69
N TYR A 6 8.79 22.01 -13.84
CA TYR A 6 7.50 22.10 -13.16
C TYR A 6 6.34 22.00 -14.18
N LEU A 7 5.28 21.29 -13.82
CA LEU A 7 4.11 21.10 -14.66
C LEU A 7 2.88 21.78 -14.05
N GLU A 8 2.12 22.48 -14.89
CA GLU A 8 0.86 23.09 -14.47
C GLU A 8 -0.15 22.04 -14.00
N MET A 9 -0.91 22.42 -12.96
CA MET A 9 -2.01 21.60 -12.45
C MET A 9 -3.11 21.41 -13.50
N PRO A 10 -3.75 20.22 -13.56
CA PRO A 10 -4.84 19.99 -14.48
C PRO A 10 -5.99 20.96 -14.21
N ARG A 11 -6.72 21.32 -15.27
CA ARG A 11 -7.89 22.18 -15.16
C ARG A 11 -9.07 21.41 -14.57
N GLU A 12 -9.77 22.05 -13.65
CA GLU A 12 -10.95 21.48 -13.00
C GLU A 12 -12.04 21.11 -14.03
N PRO A 13 -12.74 19.97 -13.86
CA PRO A 13 -13.84 19.59 -14.72
C PRO A 13 -15.05 20.51 -14.63
N LYS A 14 -15.70 20.73 -15.78
CA LYS A 14 -17.03 21.36 -15.86
C LYS A 14 -18.19 20.34 -15.91
N SER A 15 -17.88 19.06 -16.02
CA SER A 15 -18.86 17.98 -16.15
C SER A 15 -19.49 17.58 -14.80
N LYS A 16 -20.70 17.04 -14.85
CA LYS A 16 -21.36 16.33 -13.73
C LYS A 16 -21.12 14.82 -13.76
N ASP A 17 -20.18 14.34 -14.58
CA ASP A 17 -19.80 12.93 -14.67
C ASP A 17 -18.74 12.58 -13.63
N LYS A 18 -19.06 11.65 -12.73
CA LYS A 18 -18.17 11.15 -11.67
C LYS A 18 -16.86 10.57 -12.22
N LYS A 19 -16.87 9.90 -13.37
CA LYS A 19 -15.68 9.31 -13.99
C LYS A 19 -14.68 10.37 -14.45
N ILE A 20 -15.17 11.50 -14.96
CA ILE A 20 -14.33 12.63 -15.37
C ILE A 20 -13.66 13.26 -14.15
N TRP A 21 -14.38 13.38 -13.03
CA TRP A 21 -13.81 13.85 -11.77
C TRP A 21 -12.74 12.89 -11.22
N GLN A 22 -12.97 11.59 -11.28
CA GLN A 22 -11.96 10.59 -10.88
C GLN A 22 -10.69 10.69 -11.73
N ASP A 23 -10.82 10.85 -13.04
CA ASP A 23 -9.67 11.05 -13.94
C ASP A 23 -8.92 12.37 -13.65
N TYR A 24 -9.65 13.43 -13.32
CA TYR A 24 -9.06 14.70 -12.88
C TYR A 24 -8.20 14.53 -11.63
N PHE A 25 -8.72 13.90 -10.56
CA PHE A 25 -7.94 13.69 -9.35
C PHE A 25 -6.73 12.78 -9.58
N LYS A 26 -6.86 11.77 -10.45
CA LYS A 26 -5.72 10.91 -10.85
C LYS A 26 -4.62 11.73 -11.54
N LYS A 27 -4.99 12.59 -12.49
CA LYS A 27 -4.04 13.49 -13.16
C LYS A 27 -3.42 14.48 -12.19
N PHE A 28 -4.21 15.02 -11.25
CA PHE A 28 -3.73 15.93 -10.23
C PHE A 28 -2.64 15.28 -9.38
N GLN A 29 -2.91 14.07 -8.87
CA GLN A 29 -1.94 13.32 -8.07
C GLN A 29 -0.66 13.00 -8.85
N GLN A 30 -0.76 12.63 -10.13
CA GLN A 30 0.42 12.41 -10.98
C GLN A 30 1.26 13.68 -11.16
N ARG A 31 0.63 14.85 -11.31
CA ARG A 31 1.33 16.13 -11.43
C ARG A 31 1.98 16.56 -10.12
N PHE A 32 1.30 16.36 -9.00
CA PHE A 32 1.85 16.61 -7.67
C PHE A 32 3.15 15.82 -7.45
N ILE A 33 3.13 14.50 -7.70
CA ILE A 33 4.32 13.64 -7.55
C ILE A 33 5.47 14.08 -8.47
N HIS A 34 5.15 14.46 -9.71
CA HIS A 34 6.14 14.99 -10.65
C HIS A 34 6.79 16.27 -10.13
N ASN A 35 5.99 17.23 -9.67
CA ASN A 35 6.49 18.50 -9.17
C ASN A 35 7.34 18.31 -7.91
N GLU A 36 6.89 17.49 -6.95
CA GLU A 36 7.67 17.12 -5.76
C GLU A 36 9.06 16.58 -6.13
N ARG A 37 9.15 15.66 -7.11
CA ARG A 37 10.42 15.12 -7.59
C ARG A 37 11.32 16.20 -8.20
N ALA A 38 10.76 17.07 -9.04
CA ALA A 38 11.50 18.17 -9.64
C ALA A 38 12.10 19.10 -8.55
N PHE A 39 11.36 19.39 -7.49
CA PHE A 39 11.84 20.20 -6.37
C PHE A 39 12.90 19.52 -5.53
N MET A 40 12.74 18.21 -5.25
CA MET A 40 13.75 17.44 -4.53
C MET A 40 15.08 17.41 -5.29
N LEU A 41 15.03 17.19 -6.61
CA LEU A 41 16.21 17.25 -7.47
C LEU A 41 16.86 18.64 -7.42
N TYR A 42 16.09 19.70 -7.60
CA TYR A 42 16.61 21.07 -7.62
C TYR A 42 17.24 21.49 -6.28
N ARG A 43 16.68 21.00 -5.16
CA ARG A 43 17.23 21.17 -3.82
C ARG A 43 18.59 20.49 -3.68
N THR A 44 18.74 19.27 -4.19
CA THR A 44 20.02 18.52 -4.09
C THR A 44 21.13 19.10 -4.96
N THR A 45 20.80 19.79 -6.06
CA THR A 45 21.79 20.40 -6.97
C THR A 45 22.23 21.81 -6.56
N SER A 46 21.50 22.45 -5.63
CA SER A 46 21.82 23.79 -5.13
C SER A 46 22.82 23.68 -3.98
N PHE A 47 24.12 23.86 -4.22
CA PHE A 47 25.16 23.73 -3.18
C PHE A 47 25.24 24.92 -2.21
N GLU A 48 24.61 26.05 -2.53
CA GLU A 48 24.63 27.25 -1.68
C GLU A 48 23.41 27.31 -0.74
N GLN A 49 23.64 27.64 0.54
CA GLN A 49 22.56 27.72 1.54
C GLN A 49 21.44 28.72 1.16
N LYS A 50 21.78 29.86 0.51
CA LYS A 50 20.80 30.86 0.10
C LYS A 50 19.90 30.37 -1.04
N SER A 51 20.44 29.63 -2.02
CA SER A 51 19.66 29.07 -3.12
C SER A 51 18.77 27.92 -2.63
N ILE A 52 19.27 27.03 -1.76
CA ILE A 52 18.45 26.01 -1.08
C ILE A 52 17.27 26.65 -0.36
N LYS A 53 17.49 27.74 0.41
CA LYS A 53 16.43 28.42 1.15
C LYS A 53 15.36 29.00 0.22
N LYS A 54 15.77 29.59 -0.91
CA LYS A 54 14.84 30.12 -1.91
C LYS A 54 13.99 28.99 -2.53
N VAL A 55 14.63 27.89 -2.94
CA VAL A 55 13.96 26.71 -3.53
C VAL A 55 12.96 26.11 -2.55
N ASN A 56 13.32 26.01 -1.27
CA ASN A 56 12.40 25.52 -0.24
C ASN A 56 11.17 26.43 -0.06
N ASN A 57 11.34 27.74 -0.12
CA ASN A 57 10.23 28.69 -0.01
C ASN A 57 9.29 28.61 -1.22
N GLU A 58 9.85 28.53 -2.43
CA GLU A 58 9.06 28.35 -3.67
C GLU A 58 8.31 27.02 -3.66
N TYR A 59 8.98 25.94 -3.24
CA TYR A 59 8.35 24.63 -3.09
C TYR A 59 7.19 24.67 -2.08
N LYS A 60 7.43 25.26 -0.89
CA LYS A 60 6.40 25.38 0.14
C LYS A 60 5.17 26.14 -0.37
N TYR A 61 5.37 27.28 -1.04
CA TYR A 61 4.28 28.06 -1.61
C TYR A 61 3.50 27.28 -2.68
N LEU A 62 4.18 26.50 -3.51
CA LEU A 62 3.52 25.70 -4.54
C LEU A 62 2.73 24.54 -3.92
N LEU A 63 3.28 23.82 -2.96
CA LEU A 63 2.56 22.79 -2.22
C LEU A 63 1.30 23.35 -1.55
N GLU A 64 1.41 24.51 -0.90
CA GLU A 64 0.26 25.17 -0.28
C GLU A 64 -0.83 25.50 -1.32
N ASN A 65 -0.45 26.01 -2.49
CA ASN A 65 -1.40 26.28 -3.57
C ASN A 65 -2.02 25.01 -4.14
N GLU A 66 -1.22 23.97 -4.39
CA GLU A 66 -1.71 22.67 -4.87
C GLU A 66 -2.72 22.07 -3.88
N LEU A 67 -2.43 22.13 -2.57
CA LEU A 67 -3.36 21.69 -1.51
C LEU A 67 -4.66 22.50 -1.49
N ILE A 68 -4.59 23.82 -1.69
CA ILE A 68 -5.78 24.68 -1.79
C ILE A 68 -6.63 24.30 -3.01
N ILE A 69 -6.01 24.04 -4.16
CA ILE A 69 -6.72 23.62 -5.37
C ILE A 69 -7.39 22.27 -5.14
N LEU A 70 -6.68 21.31 -4.55
CA LEU A 70 -7.22 19.99 -4.24
C LEU A 70 -8.42 20.09 -3.30
N SER A 71 -8.30 20.85 -2.21
CA SER A 71 -9.38 21.05 -1.24
C SER A 71 -10.65 21.64 -1.89
N LYS A 72 -10.49 22.67 -2.73
CA LYS A 72 -11.61 23.25 -3.49
C LYS A 72 -12.26 22.24 -4.44
N ALA A 73 -11.46 21.42 -5.11
CA ALA A 73 -11.96 20.38 -6.00
C ALA A 73 -12.72 19.30 -5.23
N GLU A 74 -12.24 18.89 -4.05
CA GLU A 74 -12.91 17.93 -3.16
C GLU A 74 -14.25 18.48 -2.64
N GLU A 75 -14.30 19.75 -2.23
CA GLU A 75 -15.55 20.40 -1.83
C GLU A 75 -16.57 20.41 -2.98
N LYS A 76 -16.14 20.76 -4.19
CA LYS A 76 -17.02 20.80 -5.36
C LYS A 76 -17.50 19.40 -5.74
N TYR A 77 -16.61 18.41 -5.68
CA TYR A 77 -16.97 16.99 -5.85
C TYR A 77 -18.06 16.57 -4.87
N PHE A 78 -17.86 16.86 -3.57
CA PHE A 78 -18.86 16.56 -2.53
C PHE A 78 -20.20 17.25 -2.80
N ARG A 79 -20.19 18.53 -3.20
CA ARG A 79 -21.43 19.26 -3.52
C ARG A 79 -22.20 18.61 -4.68
N LEU A 80 -21.50 18.11 -5.69
CA LEU A 80 -22.08 17.49 -6.88
C LEU A 80 -22.63 16.08 -6.62
N PHE A 81 -21.88 15.24 -5.88
CA PHE A 81 -22.20 13.81 -5.75
C PHE A 81 -22.72 13.41 -4.36
N LYS A 82 -22.71 14.34 -3.40
CA LYS A 82 -23.12 14.12 -2.00
C LYS A 82 -22.32 13.02 -1.29
N GLU A 83 -21.10 12.80 -1.74
CA GLU A 83 -20.16 11.83 -1.17
C GLU A 83 -18.73 12.41 -1.24
N PRO A 84 -17.86 12.12 -0.25
CA PRO A 84 -16.47 12.58 -0.30
C PRO A 84 -15.71 11.89 -1.43
N TYR A 85 -14.74 12.59 -2.02
CA TYR A 85 -13.77 11.94 -2.89
C TYR A 85 -12.94 10.96 -2.06
N LYS A 86 -12.62 9.80 -2.65
CA LYS A 86 -11.77 8.79 -2.03
C LYS A 86 -10.65 8.43 -2.99
N THR A 87 -9.43 8.43 -2.48
CA THR A 87 -8.26 8.00 -3.25
C THR A 87 -8.33 6.50 -3.53
N SER A 88 -7.58 6.03 -4.53
CA SER A 88 -7.43 4.60 -4.79
C SER A 88 -6.93 3.84 -3.56
N GLN A 89 -6.04 4.44 -2.76
CA GLN A 89 -5.55 3.87 -1.50
C GLN A 89 -6.67 3.73 -0.47
N GLN A 90 -7.48 4.78 -0.26
CA GLN A 90 -8.61 4.75 0.67
C GLN A 90 -9.65 3.71 0.27
N ILE A 91 -10.00 3.65 -1.02
CA ILE A 91 -10.94 2.65 -1.56
C ILE A 91 -10.40 1.23 -1.33
N LYS A 92 -9.11 1.00 -1.58
CA LYS A 92 -8.47 -0.30 -1.35
C LYS A 92 -8.49 -0.68 0.13
N ASN A 93 -8.20 0.27 1.02
CA ASN A 93 -8.18 0.05 2.45
C ASN A 93 -9.58 -0.27 3.00
N GLU A 94 -10.60 0.52 2.62
CA GLU A 94 -11.99 0.28 2.99
C GLU A 94 -12.49 -1.09 2.52
N LYS A 95 -12.12 -1.46 1.28
CA LYS A 95 -12.46 -2.78 0.73
C LYS A 95 -11.83 -3.90 1.57
N PHE A 96 -10.58 -3.76 1.98
CA PHE A 96 -9.93 -4.75 2.84
C PHE A 96 -10.59 -4.82 4.22
N GLN A 97 -10.79 -3.66 4.88
CA GLN A 97 -11.44 -3.57 6.19
C GLN A 97 -12.85 -4.16 6.21
N TYR A 98 -13.63 -3.97 5.13
CA TYR A 98 -14.95 -4.58 5.00
C TYR A 98 -14.92 -6.11 4.98
N TRP A 99 -13.90 -6.70 4.34
CA TRP A 99 -13.79 -8.16 4.16
C TRP A 99 -13.09 -8.86 5.31
N ILE A 100 -12.19 -8.17 6.02
CA ILE A 100 -11.35 -8.78 7.06
C ILE A 100 -12.12 -9.49 8.16
N PRO A 101 -13.26 -9.01 8.69
CA PRO A 101 -14.05 -9.77 9.68
C PRO A 101 -14.50 -11.17 9.23
N TYR A 102 -14.49 -11.41 7.92
CA TYR A 102 -14.86 -12.65 7.24
C TYR A 102 -13.63 -13.45 6.76
N LEU A 103 -12.43 -13.08 7.20
CA LEU A 103 -11.20 -13.79 6.91
C LEU A 103 -11.29 -15.23 7.42
N THR A 104 -11.04 -16.20 6.56
CA THR A 104 -11.01 -17.62 6.92
C THR A 104 -9.60 -18.18 6.88
N ARG A 105 -8.74 -17.63 6.02
CA ARG A 105 -7.38 -18.12 5.85
C ARG A 105 -6.44 -17.00 5.39
N VAL A 106 -5.22 -17.02 5.93
CA VAL A 106 -4.07 -16.28 5.38
C VAL A 106 -3.04 -17.31 4.98
N ASP A 107 -2.49 -17.19 3.77
CA ASP A 107 -1.37 -18.00 3.30
C ASP A 107 -0.21 -17.08 2.97
N PHE A 108 0.93 -17.31 3.59
CA PHE A 108 2.19 -16.68 3.25
C PHE A 108 3.16 -17.79 2.83
N VAL A 109 3.75 -17.63 1.66
CA VAL A 109 4.72 -18.56 1.08
C VAL A 109 5.96 -17.74 0.75
N ASN A 110 7.10 -18.07 1.36
CA ASN A 110 8.40 -17.55 0.94
C ASN A 110 9.10 -18.64 0.11
N MET A 111 9.36 -18.33 -1.15
CA MET A 111 10.08 -19.13 -2.13
C MET A 111 11.51 -18.56 -2.25
N GLY A 112 12.35 -18.90 -1.28
CA GLY A 112 13.80 -18.62 -1.30
C GLY A 112 14.62 -19.81 -1.76
N ALA A 113 15.91 -19.58 -2.06
CA ALA A 113 16.81 -20.57 -2.65
C ALA A 113 17.13 -21.79 -1.75
N TYR A 114 16.91 -21.71 -0.43
CA TYR A 114 17.40 -22.71 0.54
C TYR A 114 16.37 -23.17 1.57
N MET A 115 15.13 -23.46 1.14
CA MET A 115 13.98 -23.99 1.91
C MET A 115 12.88 -22.94 2.06
N GLY A 116 11.79 -23.14 1.31
CA GLY A 116 10.60 -22.32 1.46
C GLY A 116 9.93 -22.57 2.81
N ASN A 117 9.58 -21.48 3.50
CA ASN A 117 8.76 -21.51 4.70
C ASN A 117 7.34 -21.09 4.31
N ASP A 118 6.39 -21.98 4.58
CA ASP A 118 4.96 -21.73 4.41
C ASP A 118 4.36 -21.42 5.79
N VAL A 119 3.67 -20.30 5.90
CA VAL A 119 2.90 -19.97 7.08
C VAL A 119 1.45 -19.78 6.68
N SER A 120 0.58 -20.63 7.22
CA SER A 120 -0.87 -20.51 7.05
C SER A 120 -1.53 -20.18 8.38
N LEU A 121 -2.39 -19.16 8.39
CA LEU A 121 -3.31 -18.90 9.50
C LEU A 121 -4.69 -19.39 9.09
N ILE A 122 -5.21 -20.43 9.75
CA ILE A 122 -6.50 -21.04 9.40
C ILE A 122 -7.50 -20.83 10.54
N LEU A 123 -8.66 -20.27 10.21
CA LEU A 123 -9.75 -20.10 11.17
C LEU A 123 -10.35 -21.46 11.52
N MET A 124 -10.32 -21.81 12.81
CA MET A 124 -11.05 -22.93 13.39
C MET A 124 -11.84 -22.44 14.61
N ASP A 125 -13.16 -22.64 14.58
CA ASP A 125 -14.13 -22.10 15.53
C ASP A 125 -14.02 -20.57 15.65
N ASN A 126 -13.29 -20.09 16.67
CA ASN A 126 -13.08 -18.68 16.96
C ASN A 126 -11.60 -18.31 17.19
N ARG A 127 -10.68 -19.15 16.69
CA ARG A 127 -9.23 -18.95 16.76
C ARG A 127 -8.59 -19.25 15.41
N TYR A 128 -7.53 -18.53 15.08
CA TYR A 128 -6.66 -18.91 13.98
C TYR A 128 -5.54 -19.79 14.51
N LEU A 129 -5.39 -20.96 13.90
CA LEU A 129 -4.21 -21.79 14.08
C LEU A 129 -3.13 -21.29 13.14
N VAL A 130 -1.96 -20.96 13.67
CA VAL A 130 -0.76 -20.69 12.90
C VAL A 130 -0.10 -22.03 12.61
N ILE A 131 -0.04 -22.38 11.34
CA ILE A 131 0.51 -23.62 10.83
C ILE A 131 1.77 -23.26 10.06
N GLU A 132 2.90 -23.78 10.50
CA GLU A 132 4.18 -23.67 9.81
C GLU A 132 4.40 -24.96 9.01
N GLY A 133 4.65 -24.82 7.72
CA GLY A 133 5.16 -25.85 6.83
C GLY A 133 6.57 -25.49 6.39
N ARG A 134 7.41 -26.50 6.23
CA ARG A 134 8.72 -26.36 5.58
C ARG A 134 8.80 -27.42 4.51
N LEU A 135 9.49 -27.13 3.39
CA LEU A 135 9.92 -28.20 2.49
C LEU A 135 10.61 -29.28 3.35
N ASP A 136 10.17 -30.53 3.19
CA ASP A 136 10.66 -31.73 3.88
C ASP A 136 10.20 -31.95 5.34
N LYS A 137 9.21 -31.21 5.86
CA LYS A 137 8.63 -31.48 7.18
C LYS A 137 7.11 -31.45 7.17
N ASP A 138 6.51 -32.26 8.04
CA ASP A 138 5.07 -32.19 8.31
C ASP A 138 4.69 -30.79 8.81
N TYR A 139 3.50 -30.35 8.40
CA TYR A 139 2.89 -29.14 8.91
C TYR A 139 2.70 -29.23 10.43
N LYS A 140 3.08 -28.17 11.14
CA LYS A 140 2.94 -28.09 12.60
C LYS A 140 2.15 -26.87 13.02
N VAL A 141 1.19 -27.08 13.92
CA VAL A 141 0.53 -25.97 14.61
C VAL A 141 1.52 -25.41 15.63
N ILE A 142 1.94 -24.16 15.43
CA ILE A 142 2.93 -23.51 16.31
C ILE A 142 2.29 -22.51 17.27
N LYS A 143 1.08 -22.02 16.96
CA LYS A 143 0.36 -21.06 17.80
C LYS A 143 -1.14 -21.09 17.53
N ALA A 144 -1.92 -20.69 18.53
CA ALA A 144 -3.32 -20.30 18.35
C ALA A 144 -3.51 -18.83 18.72
N ILE A 145 -4.21 -18.07 17.88
CA ILE A 145 -4.49 -16.64 18.06
C ILE A 145 -6.01 -16.47 18.09
N SER A 146 -6.55 -15.72 19.06
CA SER A 146 -7.99 -15.42 19.05
C SER A 146 -8.38 -14.66 17.78
N LYS A 147 -9.54 -14.96 17.19
CA LYS A 147 -10.04 -14.27 16.00
C LYS A 147 -10.06 -12.76 16.19
N GLN A 148 -10.64 -12.28 17.29
CA GLN A 148 -10.74 -10.85 17.58
C GLN A 148 -9.39 -10.14 17.61
N LYS A 149 -8.38 -10.73 18.26
CA LYS A 149 -7.01 -10.18 18.29
C LYS A 149 -6.39 -10.13 16.90
N LEU A 150 -6.48 -11.21 16.12
CA LEU A 150 -5.93 -11.22 14.76
C LEU A 150 -6.57 -10.15 13.90
N ILE A 151 -7.90 -10.10 13.88
CA ILE A 151 -8.68 -9.12 13.10
C ILE A 151 -8.31 -7.69 13.49
N LYS A 152 -8.23 -7.38 14.80
CA LYS A 152 -7.82 -6.06 15.28
C LYS A 152 -6.43 -5.68 14.79
N SER A 153 -5.47 -6.62 14.83
CA SER A 153 -4.11 -6.37 14.36
C SER A 153 -4.04 -6.17 12.85
N LEU A 154 -4.78 -6.97 12.05
CA LEU A 154 -4.78 -6.85 10.59
C LEU A 154 -5.46 -5.57 10.08
N ILE A 155 -6.42 -5.01 10.82
CA ILE A 155 -7.07 -3.73 10.46
C ILE A 155 -6.10 -2.56 10.51
N ASN A 156 -5.03 -2.67 11.32
CA ASN A 156 -4.00 -1.63 11.42
C ASN A 156 -2.97 -1.69 10.29
N LEU A 157 -3.00 -2.74 9.45
CA LEU A 157 -2.15 -2.79 8.27
C LEU A 157 -2.64 -1.76 7.26
N GLU A 158 -1.72 -1.00 6.67
CA GLU A 158 -2.10 0.06 5.74
C GLU A 158 -2.14 -0.47 4.31
N ILE A 159 -2.97 -1.50 4.09
CA ILE A 159 -3.07 -2.22 2.81
C ILE A 159 -3.46 -1.31 1.64
N GLY A 160 -4.05 -0.15 1.92
CA GLY A 160 -4.25 0.91 0.93
C GLY A 160 -2.97 1.31 0.18
N TYR A 161 -1.82 1.30 0.85
CA TYR A 161 -0.51 1.62 0.26
C TYR A 161 0.21 0.42 -0.34
N TRP A 162 -0.30 -0.79 -0.10
CA TRP A 162 0.35 -1.99 -0.62
C TRP A 162 0.11 -2.07 -2.13
N SER A 163 1.15 -2.26 -2.94
CA SER A 163 1.04 -2.67 -4.33
C SER A 163 0.67 -4.14 -4.40
N GLU A 164 0.00 -4.60 -5.47
CA GLU A 164 -0.23 -6.05 -5.66
C GLU A 164 1.07 -6.78 -6.00
N VAL A 165 2.06 -6.01 -6.48
CA VAL A 165 3.31 -6.47 -7.09
C VAL A 165 4.46 -5.65 -6.54
N TYR A 166 5.53 -6.33 -6.11
CA TYR A 166 6.78 -5.73 -5.66
C TYR A 166 7.96 -6.35 -6.42
N HIS A 167 8.73 -5.53 -7.14
CA HIS A 167 9.89 -5.99 -7.90
C HIS A 167 11.12 -5.17 -7.52
N SER A 168 12.23 -5.84 -7.22
CA SER A 168 13.55 -5.23 -7.15
C SER A 168 14.01 -4.89 -8.58
N SER A 169 13.82 -3.64 -9.01
CA SER A 169 14.24 -3.23 -10.36
C SER A 169 15.75 -3.02 -10.51
N GLU A 170 16.52 -3.02 -9.41
CA GLU A 170 17.90 -2.48 -9.41
C GLU A 170 18.94 -3.34 -8.67
N ALA A 171 18.55 -4.39 -7.97
CA ALA A 171 19.49 -5.30 -7.32
C ALA A 171 19.07 -6.75 -7.56
N ILE A 172 19.89 -7.48 -8.31
CA ILE A 172 19.87 -8.95 -8.27
C ILE A 172 20.42 -9.32 -6.89
N VAL A 173 19.56 -9.31 -5.87
CA VAL A 173 19.92 -9.82 -4.56
C VAL A 173 19.85 -11.34 -4.70
N GLU A 174 21.03 -11.98 -4.65
CA GLU A 174 21.22 -13.42 -4.90
C GLU A 174 20.59 -14.34 -3.83
N ASP A 175 19.97 -13.80 -2.78
CA ASP A 175 19.21 -14.59 -1.80
C ASP A 175 17.89 -15.16 -2.37
N GLY A 176 17.44 -14.64 -3.52
CA GLY A 176 16.41 -15.23 -4.38
C GLY A 176 15.05 -15.43 -3.71
N SER A 177 14.72 -14.62 -2.69
CA SER A 177 13.48 -14.80 -1.92
C SER A 177 12.31 -14.07 -2.58
N SER A 178 11.53 -14.84 -3.33
CA SER A 178 10.22 -14.40 -3.80
C SER A 178 9.15 -14.80 -2.80
N TRP A 179 8.07 -14.03 -2.67
CA TRP A 179 7.02 -14.31 -1.70
C TRP A 179 5.64 -14.08 -2.28
N ILE A 180 4.67 -14.82 -1.75
CA ILE A 180 3.25 -14.68 -2.07
C ILE A 180 2.45 -14.65 -0.78
N LEU A 181 1.59 -13.64 -0.64
CA LEU A 181 0.67 -13.47 0.48
C LEU A 181 -0.78 -13.43 -0.02
N LYS A 182 -1.64 -14.27 0.55
CA LYS A 182 -3.06 -14.37 0.20
C LYS A 182 -3.93 -14.23 1.44
N PHE A 183 -4.87 -13.28 1.42
CA PHE A 183 -5.96 -13.18 2.39
C PHE A 183 -7.25 -13.72 1.75
N LYS A 184 -7.81 -14.78 2.32
CA LYS A 184 -9.02 -15.45 1.83
C LYS A 184 -10.18 -15.17 2.77
N CYS A 185 -11.24 -14.57 2.24
CA CYS A 185 -12.43 -14.17 3.00
C CYS A 185 -13.69 -14.82 2.43
N ILE A 186 -14.61 -15.25 3.29
CA ILE A 186 -15.89 -15.85 2.90
C ILE A 186 -17.04 -15.18 3.65
N LYS A 187 -17.93 -14.49 2.93
CA LYS A 187 -19.15 -13.86 3.48
C LYS A 187 -20.37 -14.30 2.69
N ASN A 188 -21.36 -14.89 3.34
CA ASN A 188 -22.64 -15.28 2.70
C ASN A 188 -22.45 -16.04 1.37
N LYS A 189 -21.58 -17.06 1.37
CA LYS A 189 -21.18 -17.85 0.18
C LYS A 189 -20.42 -17.08 -0.91
N LYS A 190 -20.07 -15.80 -0.70
CA LYS A 190 -19.18 -15.05 -1.58
C LYS A 190 -17.73 -15.21 -1.13
N TYR A 191 -16.87 -15.59 -2.07
CA TYR A 191 -15.43 -15.69 -1.89
C TYR A 191 -14.74 -14.39 -2.32
N LYS A 192 -13.80 -13.91 -1.52
CA LYS A 192 -12.91 -12.81 -1.88
C LYS A 192 -11.48 -13.15 -1.50
N GLU A 193 -10.58 -12.99 -2.47
CA GLU A 193 -9.14 -13.09 -2.26
C GLU A 193 -8.46 -11.74 -2.50
N PHE A 194 -7.48 -11.44 -1.65
CA PHE A 194 -6.48 -10.39 -1.85
C PHE A 194 -5.13 -11.07 -1.98
N VAL A 195 -4.44 -10.83 -3.10
CA VAL A 195 -3.16 -11.47 -3.42
C VAL A 195 -2.11 -10.38 -3.56
N PHE A 196 -0.97 -10.61 -2.93
CA PHE A 196 0.21 -9.78 -2.99
C PHE A 196 1.39 -10.68 -3.30
N TYR A 197 2.31 -10.20 -4.13
CA TYR A 197 3.55 -10.91 -4.39
C TYR A 197 4.72 -9.94 -4.47
N GLY A 198 5.91 -10.44 -4.19
CA GLY A 198 7.13 -9.68 -4.37
C GLY A 198 8.37 -10.54 -4.55
N ASP A 199 9.44 -9.91 -5.03
CA ASP A 199 10.81 -10.41 -4.88
C ASP A 199 11.59 -9.40 -4.03
N ASN A 200 12.22 -9.86 -2.94
CA ASN A 200 13.16 -9.11 -2.11
C ASN A 200 12.74 -7.68 -1.68
N CYS A 201 11.44 -7.39 -1.78
CA CYS A 201 10.83 -6.09 -1.56
C CYS A 201 9.49 -6.36 -0.86
N TYR A 202 9.25 -5.66 0.24
CA TYR A 202 8.08 -5.86 1.09
C TYR A 202 7.26 -4.56 1.18
N PRO A 203 5.94 -4.64 1.34
CA PRO A 203 5.11 -3.46 1.48
C PRO A 203 5.46 -2.68 2.76
N TYR A 204 5.04 -1.41 2.81
CA TYR A 204 5.04 -0.64 4.05
C TYR A 204 4.34 -1.42 5.16
N ASN A 205 4.86 -1.37 6.39
CA ASN A 205 4.38 -2.11 7.57
C ASN A 205 4.21 -3.64 7.41
N PHE A 206 4.96 -4.26 6.50
CA PHE A 206 5.00 -5.72 6.40
C PHE A 206 5.57 -6.41 7.64
N ASP A 207 6.51 -5.79 8.35
CA ASP A 207 7.09 -6.35 9.58
C ASP A 207 6.02 -6.55 10.66
N ASP A 208 5.06 -5.63 10.76
CA ASP A 208 3.92 -5.78 11.66
C ASP A 208 3.10 -7.03 11.28
N PHE A 209 2.87 -7.24 9.99
CA PHE A 209 2.22 -8.46 9.50
C PHE A 209 3.04 -9.72 9.83
N ALA A 210 4.35 -9.71 9.60
CA ALA A 210 5.22 -10.85 9.89
C ALA A 210 5.17 -11.25 11.36
N GLN A 211 5.16 -10.27 12.28
CA GLN A 211 4.98 -10.49 13.71
C GLN A 211 3.59 -11.07 14.04
N ILE A 212 2.53 -10.53 13.41
CA ILE A 212 1.15 -11.04 13.59
C ILE A 212 1.05 -12.50 13.15
N ALA A 213 1.69 -12.85 12.04
CA ALA A 213 1.64 -14.16 11.41
C ALA A 213 2.67 -15.15 11.99
N TYR A 214 3.55 -14.71 12.90
CA TYR A 214 4.65 -15.51 13.46
C TYR A 214 5.60 -16.04 12.37
N ILE A 215 5.84 -15.26 11.32
CA ILE A 215 6.82 -15.60 10.29
C ILE A 215 8.20 -15.33 10.88
N LYS A 216 8.94 -16.41 11.14
CA LYS A 216 10.34 -16.36 11.55
C LYS A 216 11.16 -16.10 10.28
N ASP A 217 12.21 -15.29 10.38
CA ASP A 217 13.14 -14.94 9.30
C ASP A 217 12.89 -13.60 8.54
N PHE A 218 12.01 -12.72 9.06
CA PHE A 218 11.87 -11.31 8.59
C PHE A 218 12.35 -10.24 9.57
N VAL A 219 12.86 -10.63 10.73
CA VAL A 219 13.42 -9.68 11.70
C VAL A 219 14.91 -9.51 11.38
N TYR A 220 15.24 -8.43 10.67
CA TYR A 220 16.62 -7.94 10.57
C TYR A 220 17.06 -7.29 11.89
#